data_AF-A0A5C7RJR6-F1
#
_entry.id   AF-A0A5C7RJR6-F1
#
_cell.length_a   1.000
_cell.length_b   1.000
_cell.length_c   1.000
_cell.angle_alpha   90.00
_cell.angle_beta   90.00
_cell.angle_gamma   90.00
#
_symmetry.space_group_name_H-M   'P 1'
#
loop_
_entity.id
_entity.type
_entity.pdbx_description
1 polymer ?
#
loop_
_entity_poly.entity_id
_entity_poly.type
_entity_poly.pdbx_seq_one_letter_code
_entity_poly.pdbx_strand_id
1 'polypeptide(L)'
;DNARPEIISHLKRNGYPKMVSVGKWKGSVEDGISKLRSFERIIIHPQCRHTTEEARLWSYKTDALTGDVLPDLIDKHNHCWDAIRYALEPTIKAKNYNLAGML
;
A
#
# COMPACT_ATOMS: atom_id res chain seq x y z
N ASP A 1 7.04 -5.15 -2.67
CA ASP A 1 7.95 -4.11 -3.16
C ASP A 1 8.82 -4.68 -4.27
N ASN A 2 9.23 -3.86 -5.25
CA ASN A 2 10.01 -4.29 -6.43
C ASN A 2 11.46 -3.79 -6.43
N ALA A 3 11.90 -3.07 -5.40
CA ALA A 3 13.26 -2.53 -5.32
C ALA A 3 14.35 -3.60 -5.12
N ARG A 4 13.97 -4.82 -4.69
CA ARG A 4 14.89 -5.92 -4.35
C ARG A 4 14.50 -7.21 -5.09
N PRO A 5 14.62 -7.26 -6.43
CA PRO A 5 14.18 -8.41 -7.24
C PRO A 5 14.92 -9.73 -6.90
N GLU A 6 16.14 -9.65 -6.39
CA GLU A 6 16.92 -10.80 -5.94
C GLU A 6 16.29 -11.50 -4.73
N ILE A 7 15.69 -10.74 -3.80
CA ILE A 7 14.96 -11.30 -2.65
C ILE A 7 13.71 -12.03 -3.13
N ILE A 8 12.96 -11.45 -4.08
CA ILE A 8 11.78 -12.08 -4.67
C ILE A 8 12.17 -13.41 -5.33
N SER A 9 13.26 -13.41 -6.10
CA SER A 9 13.79 -14.60 -6.78
C SER A 9 14.22 -15.68 -5.77
N HIS A 10 14.89 -15.27 -4.69
CA HIS A 10 15.29 -16.16 -3.61
C HIS A 10 14.07 -16.79 -2.92
N LEU A 11 13.07 -16.00 -2.52
CA LEU A 11 11.87 -16.51 -1.83
C LEU A 11 11.04 -17.45 -2.73
N LYS A 12 10.94 -17.16 -4.04
CA LYS A 12 10.30 -18.07 -5.00
C LYS A 12 10.93 -19.46 -5.01
N ARG A 13 12.26 -19.53 -4.97
CA ARG A 13 13.00 -20.79 -4.92
C ARG A 13 12.95 -21.48 -3.55
N ASN A 14 12.56 -20.76 -2.49
CA ASN A 14 12.61 -21.21 -1.11
C ASN A 14 11.21 -21.19 -0.45
N GLY A 15 10.23 -21.83 -1.09
CA GLY A 15 8.93 -22.11 -0.46
C GLY A 15 7.83 -21.07 -0.67
N TYR A 16 8.09 -19.97 -1.40
CA TYR A 16 7.09 -18.95 -1.72
C TYR A 16 6.87 -18.77 -3.23
N PRO A 17 6.37 -19.80 -3.95
CA PRO A 17 6.30 -19.80 -5.41
C PRO A 17 5.37 -18.71 -5.98
N LYS A 18 4.38 -18.28 -5.19
CA LYS A 18 3.41 -17.24 -5.56
C LYS A 18 3.90 -15.80 -5.34
N MET A 19 5.15 -15.59 -4.93
CA MET A 19 5.69 -14.22 -4.81
C MET A 19 5.62 -13.49 -6.15
N VAL A 20 5.17 -12.24 -6.18
CA VAL A 20 5.13 -11.44 -7.40
C VAL A 20 5.69 -10.06 -7.12
N SER A 21 6.44 -9.53 -8.07
CA SER A 21 6.96 -8.16 -7.99
C SER A 21 5.85 -7.18 -8.32
N VAL A 22 5.71 -6.12 -7.50
CA VAL A 22 4.71 -5.08 -7.74
C VAL A 22 5.11 -4.24 -8.96
N GLY A 23 4.17 -3.99 -9.88
CA GLY A 23 4.41 -3.09 -11.00
C GLY A 23 4.17 -1.64 -10.57
N LYS A 24 5.17 -0.91 -10.06
CA LYS A 24 5.03 0.53 -9.75
C LYS A 24 4.96 1.38 -11.03
N TRP A 25 4.20 2.48 -10.99
CA TRP A 25 4.15 3.51 -12.04
C TRP A 25 4.21 4.91 -11.42
N LYS A 26 4.46 5.93 -12.25
CA LYS A 26 4.35 7.33 -11.83
C LYS A 26 2.91 7.61 -11.40
N GLY A 27 2.69 8.02 -10.15
CA GLY A 27 1.35 8.21 -9.59
C GLY A 27 0.78 7.00 -8.84
N SER A 28 1.50 5.87 -8.77
CA SER A 28 1.02 4.65 -8.11
C SER A 28 0.77 4.80 -6.60
N VAL A 29 1.36 5.82 -5.96
CA VAL A 29 1.12 6.12 -4.55
C VAL A 29 -0.25 6.75 -4.36
N GLU A 30 -0.52 7.79 -5.14
CA GLU A 30 -1.75 8.55 -5.16
C GLU A 30 -2.93 7.68 -5.59
N ASP A 31 -2.77 6.88 -6.64
CA ASP A 31 -3.80 5.92 -7.09
C ASP A 31 -4.10 4.88 -6.01
N GLY A 32 -3.07 4.39 -5.31
CA GLY A 32 -3.23 3.47 -4.19
C GLY A 32 -3.99 4.09 -3.02
N ILE A 33 -3.72 5.35 -2.69
CA ILE A 33 -4.44 6.09 -1.65
C ILE A 33 -5.89 6.35 -2.06
N SER A 34 -6.11 6.74 -3.31
CA SER A 34 -7.45 6.93 -3.86
C SER A 34 -8.25 5.63 -3.78
N LYS A 35 -7.64 4.49 -4.12
CA LYS A 35 -8.26 3.18 -3.98
C LYS A 35 -8.60 2.85 -2.53
N LEU A 36 -7.68 3.09 -1.59
CA LEU A 36 -7.92 2.90 -0.16
C LEU A 36 -9.11 3.74 0.33
N ARG A 37 -9.19 5.01 -0.10
CA ARG A 37 -10.28 5.92 0.25
C ARG A 37 -11.62 5.58 -0.42
N SER A 38 -11.61 4.81 -1.50
CA SER A 38 -12.84 4.37 -2.18
C SER A 38 -13.62 3.29 -1.44
N PHE A 39 -12.98 2.58 -0.50
CA PHE A 39 -13.67 1.57 0.30
C PHE A 39 -14.61 2.24 1.31
N GLU A 40 -15.80 1.68 1.50
CA GLU A 40 -16.73 2.15 2.54
C GLU A 40 -16.10 2.09 3.93
N ARG A 41 -15.28 1.05 4.18
CA ARG A 41 -14.57 0.86 5.43
C ARG A 41 -13.30 0.06 5.23
N ILE A 42 -12.26 0.42 5.99
CA ILE A 42 -11.06 -0.40 6.18
C ILE A 42 -11.11 -0.96 7.60
N ILE A 43 -11.18 -2.28 7.74
CA ILE A 43 -11.23 -2.96 9.04
C ILE A 43 -9.84 -3.52 9.34
N ILE A 44 -9.21 -3.03 10.40
CA ILE A 44 -7.90 -3.51 10.86
C ILE A 44 -8.11 -4.39 12.08
N HIS A 45 -7.67 -5.65 12.00
CA HIS A 45 -7.75 -6.57 13.13
C HIS A 45 -6.86 -6.07 14.30
N PRO A 46 -7.30 -6.15 15.57
CA PRO A 46 -6.53 -5.61 16.72
C PRO A 46 -5.13 -6.19 16.90
N GLN A 47 -4.86 -7.39 16.36
CA GLN A 47 -3.53 -8.00 16.40
C GLN A 47 -2.54 -7.33 15.43
N CYS A 48 -3.02 -6.61 14.41
CA CYS A 48 -2.20 -5.84 13.48
C CYS A 48 -1.80 -4.50 14.12
N ARG A 49 -1.03 -4.58 15.21
CA ARG A 49 -0.67 -3.42 16.06
C ARG A 49 0.04 -2.32 15.27
N HIS A 50 1.02 -2.69 14.45
CA HIS A 50 1.76 -1.73 13.62
C HIS A 50 0.87 -1.07 12.57
N THR A 51 0.00 -1.84 11.90
CA THR A 51 -0.96 -1.27 10.94
C THR A 51 -1.94 -0.32 11.63
N THR A 52 -2.37 -0.63 12.86
CA THR A 52 -3.25 0.24 13.66
C THR A 52 -2.56 1.54 14.04
N GLU A 53 -1.28 1.48 14.42
CA GLU A 53 -0.46 2.64 14.74
C GLU A 53 -0.25 3.51 13.49
N GLU A 54 0.17 2.91 12.38
CA GLU A 54 0.35 3.61 11.10
C GLU A 54 -0.97 4.20 10.59
N ALA A 55 -2.12 3.57 10.82
CA ALA A 55 -3.43 4.11 10.46
C ALA A 55 -3.77 5.42 11.19
N ARG A 56 -3.17 5.66 12.37
CA ARG A 56 -3.36 6.90 13.12
C ARG A 56 -2.34 7.98 12.77
N LEU A 57 -1.15 7.57 12.33
CA LEU A 57 0.02 8.45 12.21
C LEU A 57 0.37 8.82 10.77
N TRP A 58 -0.02 8.01 9.77
CA TRP A 58 0.31 8.30 8.38
C TRP A 58 -0.50 9.47 7.86
N SER A 59 0.17 10.55 7.47
CA SER A 59 -0.48 11.81 7.09
C SER A 59 0.25 12.53 5.96
N TYR A 60 -0.46 13.47 5.35
CA TYR A 60 0.12 14.50 4.50
C TYR A 60 0.82 15.56 5.36
N LYS A 61 1.75 16.30 4.75
CA LYS A 61 2.33 17.50 5.36
C LYS A 61 1.25 18.56 5.50
N THR A 62 1.39 19.36 6.55
CA THR A 62 0.56 20.54 6.79
C THR A 62 1.44 21.77 6.74
N ASP A 63 0.97 22.83 6.09
CA ASP A 63 1.62 24.13 6.16
C ASP A 63 1.60 24.63 7.60
N ALA A 64 2.75 25.08 8.11
CA ALA A 64 2.89 25.46 9.52
C ALA A 64 2.25 26.81 9.86
N LEU A 65 2.03 27.67 8.86
CA LEU A 65 1.46 29.00 9.04
C LEU A 65 -0.05 29.00 8.83
N THR A 66 -0.53 28.30 7.81
CA THR A 66 -1.95 28.28 7.43
C THR A 66 -2.70 27.07 7.98
N GLY A 67 -2.00 25.97 8.26
CA GLY A 67 -2.61 24.70 8.62
C GLY A 67 -3.15 23.90 7.43
N ASP A 68 -2.95 24.38 6.19
CA ASP A 68 -3.46 23.71 4.99
C ASP A 68 -2.75 22.38 4.75
N VAL A 69 -3.50 21.37 4.30
CA VAL A 69 -2.94 20.08 3.92
C VAL A 69 -2.27 20.19 2.54
N LEU A 70 -0.98 19.91 2.49
CA LEU A 70 -0.18 19.93 1.28
C LEU A 70 -0.29 18.59 0.53
N PRO A 71 -0.09 18.55 -0.80
CA PRO A 71 -0.11 17.31 -1.57
C PRO A 71 1.11 16.40 -1.31
N ASP A 72 1.99 16.78 -0.39
CA ASP A 72 3.18 16.01 -0.02
C ASP A 72 2.86 15.03 1.11
N LEU A 73 3.07 13.74 0.88
CA LEU A 73 3.01 12.73 1.92
C LEU A 73 4.24 12.77 2.82
N ILE A 74 4.06 12.53 4.11
CA ILE A 74 5.16 12.33 5.04
C ILE A 74 5.70 10.90 4.85
N ASP A 75 6.99 10.76 4.57
CA ASP A 75 7.70 9.48 4.47
C ASP A 75 7.99 8.91 5.87
N LYS A 76 6.93 8.64 6.63
CA LYS A 76 6.97 8.07 7.97
C LYS A 76 5.68 7.33 8.27
N HIS A 77 5.77 6.23 9.03
CA HIS A 77 4.61 5.42 9.42
C HIS A 77 3.81 4.89 8.22
N ASN A 78 4.50 4.52 7.13
CA ASN A 78 3.91 4.15 5.84
C ASN A 78 4.22 2.70 5.41
N HIS A 79 4.92 1.90 6.20
CA HIS A 79 5.42 0.60 5.74
C HIS A 79 4.31 -0.42 5.51
N CYS A 80 3.37 -0.53 6.45
CA CYS A 80 2.20 -1.39 6.31
C CYS A 80 1.30 -0.88 5.21
N TRP A 81 1.09 0.44 5.12
CA TRP A 81 0.28 1.05 4.06
C TRP A 81 0.86 0.82 2.67
N ASP A 82 2.17 0.91 2.52
CA ASP A 82 2.86 0.56 1.28
C ASP A 82 2.63 -0.91 0.91
N ALA A 83 2.79 -1.84 1.86
CA ALA A 83 2.52 -3.24 1.64
C ALA A 83 1.06 -3.50 1.21
N ILE A 84 0.10 -2.86 1.87
CA ILE A 84 -1.33 -2.96 1.54
C ILE A 84 -1.60 -2.39 0.14
N ARG A 85 -1.05 -1.22 -0.20
CA ARG A 85 -1.19 -0.65 -1.56
C ARG A 85 -0.60 -1.56 -2.63
N TYR A 86 0.55 -2.18 -2.37
CA TYR A 86 1.15 -3.15 -3.30
C TYR A 86 0.25 -4.38 -3.50
N ALA A 87 -0.43 -4.86 -2.47
CA ALA A 87 -1.40 -5.94 -2.59
C ALA A 87 -2.64 -5.52 -3.41
N LEU A 88 -3.03 -4.23 -3.34
CA LEU A 88 -4.16 -3.68 -4.10
C LEU A 88 -3.82 -3.30 -5.54
N GLU A 89 -2.54 -3.21 -5.92
CA GLU A 89 -2.08 -2.81 -7.25
C GLU A 89 -2.84 -3.45 -8.41
N PRO A 90 -3.10 -4.77 -8.40
CA PRO A 90 -3.79 -5.39 -9.53
C PRO A 90 -5.25 -4.94 -9.67
N THR A 91 -5.91 -4.58 -8.57
CA THR A 91 -7.29 -4.05 -8.55
C THR A 91 -7.38 -2.62 -9.10
N ILE A 92 -6.25 -1.91 -9.13
CA ILE A 92 -6.15 -0.54 -9.64
C ILE A 92 -5.93 -0.57 -11.15
N LYS A 93 -5.07 -1.46 -11.63
CA LYS A 93 -4.76 -1.57 -13.07
C LYS A 93 -5.83 -2.28 -13.89
N ALA A 94 -6.60 -3.18 -13.30
CA ALA A 94 -7.55 -3.98 -14.05
C ALA A 94 -8.96 -3.40 -14.04
N LYS A 95 -9.58 -3.29 -15.22
CA LYS A 95 -10.97 -2.87 -15.38
C LYS A 95 -11.99 -3.85 -14.77
N ASN A 96 -11.61 -5.12 -14.52
CA ASN A 96 -12.48 -6.20 -13.99
C ASN A 96 -11.66 -7.17 -13.10
N TYR A 97 -11.20 -6.72 -11.93
CA TYR A 97 -10.43 -7.59 -11.02
C TYR A 97 -11.35 -8.33 -10.04
N ASN A 98 -11.31 -9.67 -10.03
CA ASN A 98 -12.03 -10.50 -9.06
C ASN A 98 -11.12 -10.86 -7.88
N LEU A 99 -11.29 -10.19 -6.73
CA LEU A 99 -10.52 -10.47 -5.52
C LEU A 99 -10.69 -11.92 -5.01
N ALA A 100 -11.81 -12.57 -5.28
CA ALA A 100 -12.08 -13.92 -4.79
C ALA A 100 -11.19 -15.00 -5.43
N GLY A 101 -10.57 -14.72 -6.58
CA GLY A 101 -9.67 -15.67 -7.26
C GLY A 101 -8.22 -15.69 -6.73
N MET A 102 -7.87 -14.80 -5.78
CA MET A 102 -6.52 -14.70 -5.22
C MET A 102 -6.34 -15.40 -3.86
N LEU A 103 -7.42 -15.64 -3.12
CA LEU A 103 -7.43 -16.39 -1.86
C LEU A 103 -7.53 -17.89 -2.16
#